data_AF-A0A265E7Z0-F1
#
_entry.id   AF-A0A265E7Z0-F1
#
_cell.length_a   1.000
_cell.length_b   1.000
_cell.length_c   1.000
_cell.angle_alpha   90.00
_cell.angle_beta   90.00
_cell.angle_gamma   90.00
#
_symmetry.space_group_name_H-M   'P 1'
#
loop_
_entity.id
_entity.type
_entity.pdbx_description
1 polymer ?
#
loop_
_entity_poly.entity_id
_entity_poly.type
_entity_poly.pdbx_seq_one_letter_code
_entity_poly.pdbx_strand_id
1 'polypeptide(L)'
;MEWFIFDYLLNTGILGIATLITFGINFLFAIGLIFLERRSAQSVWAWLFVLFFLPIIGFIIYIFFGRKIYNQQIFKVNEEDKVGLEHLVDDQLQELRDNSISFSNRVMDKHRKIIHMLLYNNQSFLTINNSIRTFTDGNEKFDHLLEDIRNARDHIHFQYYIFKLDGIGQRLYEALLEKQKEGVSVRILYDDMGSRALSLRNFRKLREAGGVVEAFFPSKLPLINPRINNRNHRKIVVIDGSVGYVGGFNVGDEYIGLNKKFGYWRDTHLRLEGNAVKSLQLRFMLDWNSHNKRNNMVRENRYFPEMDYMGDTPIQIASSGPDEKWEQIKYGYLKMIYSAKKSIYIQTPYFIPDQSFLEALRIALLSGIEVHLMIPNKPDHPFVYWGTYSNAGALLDMGAQVHIYEKGFLHQKTIMIDDEVLSVGTTNIDVRSFLLNFEVNAFIYDEKEAIQYRRIFEEDIKDCSLLTKEKYAARSKWIRIKESIANLISPIL
;
A
#
# COMPACT_ATOMS: atom_id res chain seq x y z
N MET A 1 46.49 -43.02 21.61
CA MET A 1 46.28 -41.76 22.37
C MET A 1 46.85 -40.56 21.62
N GLU A 2 48.08 -40.62 21.11
CA GLU A 2 48.71 -39.54 20.32
C GLU A 2 47.97 -39.17 19.03
N TRP A 3 47.50 -40.16 18.26
CA TRP A 3 46.72 -39.92 17.03
C TRP A 3 45.42 -39.15 17.29
N PHE A 4 44.76 -39.41 18.42
CA PHE A 4 43.51 -38.75 18.81
C PHE A 4 43.75 -37.29 19.23
N ILE A 5 44.88 -37.03 19.89
CA ILE A 5 45.29 -35.69 20.31
C ILE A 5 45.72 -34.86 19.10
N PHE A 6 46.46 -35.45 18.15
CA PHE A 6 46.87 -34.79 16.91
C PHE A 6 45.66 -34.43 16.03
N ASP A 7 44.72 -35.35 15.85
CA ASP A 7 43.51 -35.10 15.05
C ASP A 7 42.58 -34.08 15.75
N TYR A 8 42.50 -34.10 17.08
CA TYR A 8 41.79 -33.07 17.85
C TYR A 8 42.44 -31.68 17.73
N LEU A 9 43.77 -31.58 17.83
CA LEU A 9 44.52 -30.33 17.67
C LEU A 9 44.45 -29.80 16.22
N LEU A 10 44.48 -30.68 15.23
CA LEU A 10 44.33 -30.31 13.82
C LEU A 10 42.92 -29.81 13.53
N ASN A 11 41.88 -30.50 14.01
CA ASN A 11 40.49 -30.09 13.85
C ASN A 11 40.17 -28.78 14.61
N THR A 12 40.72 -28.58 15.80
CA THR A 12 40.57 -27.32 16.55
C THR A 12 41.31 -26.15 15.88
N GLY A 13 42.49 -26.39 15.31
CA GLY A 13 43.23 -25.39 14.52
C GLY A 13 42.49 -24.98 13.23
N ILE A 14 41.96 -25.96 12.49
CA ILE A 14 41.14 -25.72 11.28
C ILE A 14 39.87 -24.94 11.65
N LEU A 15 39.19 -25.32 12.73
CA LEU A 15 37.99 -24.62 13.20
C LEU A 15 38.29 -23.19 13.63
N GLY A 16 39.42 -22.95 14.30
CA GLY A 16 39.88 -21.60 14.68
C GLY A 16 40.16 -20.71 13.47
N ILE A 17 40.87 -21.23 12.46
CA ILE A 17 41.14 -20.51 11.21
C ILE A 17 39.84 -20.22 10.46
N ALA A 18 38.94 -21.20 10.34
CA ALA A 18 37.64 -21.02 9.69
C ALA A 18 36.79 -19.95 10.39
N THR A 19 36.84 -19.91 11.73
CA THR A 19 36.15 -18.89 12.53
C THR A 19 36.72 -17.50 12.27
N LEU A 20 38.05 -17.34 12.29
CA LEU A 20 38.71 -16.07 11.99
C LEU A 20 38.40 -15.55 10.58
N ILE A 21 38.44 -16.45 9.58
CA ILE A 21 38.07 -16.10 8.19
C ILE A 21 36.61 -15.64 8.14
N THR A 22 35.70 -16.34 8.81
CA THR A 22 34.28 -15.98 8.84
C THR A 22 34.07 -14.59 9.45
N PHE A 23 34.71 -14.30 10.58
CA PHE A 23 34.63 -12.97 11.20
C PHE A 23 35.26 -11.88 10.34
N GLY A 24 36.40 -12.16 9.68
CA GLY A 24 37.05 -11.23 8.75
C GLY A 24 36.16 -10.87 7.56
N ILE A 25 35.52 -11.87 6.94
CA ILE A 25 34.55 -11.67 5.85
C ILE A 25 33.36 -10.84 6.35
N ASN A 26 32.81 -11.18 7.51
CA ASN A 26 31.68 -10.49 8.10
C ASN A 26 31.99 -9.02 8.44
N PHE A 27 33.22 -8.75 8.91
CA PHE A 27 33.71 -7.40 9.17
C PHE A 27 33.83 -6.56 7.88
N LEU A 28 34.37 -7.14 6.81
CA LEU A 28 34.42 -6.47 5.50
C LEU A 28 33.01 -6.16 4.97
N PHE A 29 32.05 -7.06 5.16
CA PHE A 29 30.65 -6.79 4.82
C PHE A 29 30.02 -5.69 5.67
N ALA A 30 30.27 -5.68 6.97
CA ALA A 30 29.82 -4.63 7.88
C ALA A 30 30.35 -3.24 7.46
N ILE A 31 31.63 -3.15 7.06
CA ILE A 31 32.21 -1.95 6.47
C ILE A 31 31.47 -1.59 5.17
N GLY A 32 31.31 -2.56 4.26
CA GLY A 32 30.57 -2.34 3.02
C GLY A 32 29.17 -1.77 3.26
N LEU A 33 28.45 -2.27 4.25
CA LEU A 33 27.12 -1.79 4.64
C LEU A 33 27.11 -0.33 5.08
N ILE A 34 28.11 0.08 5.88
CA ILE A 34 28.25 1.47 6.36
C ILE A 34 28.55 2.43 5.20
N PHE A 35 29.45 2.03 4.29
CA PHE A 35 29.99 2.95 3.28
C PHE A 35 29.26 2.91 1.93
N LEU A 36 28.59 1.82 1.58
CA LEU A 36 27.92 1.66 0.27
C LEU A 36 26.45 2.06 0.28
N GLU A 37 25.78 2.08 1.43
CA GLU A 37 24.33 2.33 1.49
C GLU A 37 23.98 3.57 2.32
N ARG A 38 23.24 4.51 1.71
CA ARG A 38 22.64 5.65 2.40
C ARG A 38 21.45 5.17 3.24
N ARG A 39 21.72 4.74 4.48
CA ARG A 39 20.72 4.32 5.47
C ARG A 39 20.65 5.28 6.65
N SER A 40 19.54 5.25 7.37
CA SER A 40 19.48 5.87 8.70
C SER A 40 20.47 5.18 9.63
N ALA A 41 21.05 5.93 10.56
CA ALA A 41 22.01 5.40 11.53
C ALA A 41 21.42 4.20 12.30
N GLN A 42 20.13 4.25 12.65
CA GLN A 42 19.45 3.15 13.34
C GLN A 42 19.43 1.86 12.50
N SER A 43 19.17 1.96 11.19
CA SER A 43 19.16 0.78 10.31
C SER A 43 20.57 0.21 10.13
N VAL A 44 21.60 1.06 10.04
CA VAL A 44 23.00 0.62 10.00
C VAL A 44 23.34 -0.15 11.29
N TRP A 45 23.07 0.43 12.46
CA TRP A 45 23.32 -0.24 13.74
C TRP A 45 22.58 -1.56 13.89
N ALA A 46 21.30 -1.62 13.51
CA ALA A 46 20.53 -2.86 13.54
C ALA A 46 21.18 -3.97 12.69
N TRP A 47 21.62 -3.64 11.48
CA TRP A 47 22.30 -4.60 10.63
C TRP A 47 23.69 -4.97 11.14
N LEU A 48 24.44 -4.03 11.70
CA LEU A 48 25.72 -4.32 12.34
C LEU A 48 25.55 -5.31 13.50
N PHE A 49 24.52 -5.14 14.34
CA PHE A 49 24.21 -6.09 15.40
C PHE A 49 23.79 -7.46 14.87
N VAL A 50 22.94 -7.52 13.85
CA VAL A 50 22.54 -8.79 13.21
C VAL A 50 23.76 -9.51 12.63
N LEU A 51 24.61 -8.81 11.90
CA LEU A 51 25.85 -9.37 11.35
C LEU A 51 26.78 -9.82 12.47
N PHE A 52 26.94 -9.03 13.54
CA PHE A 52 27.84 -9.34 14.65
C PHE A 52 27.39 -10.55 15.47
N PHE A 53 26.13 -10.60 15.90
CA PHE A 53 25.62 -11.67 16.76
C PHE A 53 25.25 -12.94 16.01
N LEU A 54 24.98 -12.85 14.71
CA LEU A 54 24.64 -13.99 13.85
C LEU A 54 25.59 -14.01 12.65
N PRO A 55 26.88 -14.35 12.81
CA PRO A 55 27.78 -14.46 11.67
C PRO A 55 27.27 -15.50 10.68
N ILE A 56 27.46 -15.25 9.37
CA ILE A 56 26.91 -16.03 8.24
C ILE A 56 25.38 -15.91 8.11
N ILE A 57 24.61 -16.25 9.16
CA ILE A 57 23.14 -16.21 9.13
C ILE A 57 22.65 -14.77 8.92
N GLY A 58 23.22 -13.81 9.64
CA GLY A 58 22.93 -12.39 9.51
C GLY A 58 23.25 -11.86 8.11
N PHE A 59 24.28 -12.40 7.45
CA PHE A 59 24.60 -12.06 6.06
C PHE A 59 23.54 -12.60 5.09
N ILE A 60 23.10 -13.84 5.29
CA ILE A 60 21.99 -14.42 4.53
C ILE A 60 20.73 -13.56 4.72
N ILE A 61 20.37 -13.25 5.98
CA ILE A 61 19.24 -12.36 6.31
C ILE A 61 19.40 -10.99 5.64
N TYR A 62 20.60 -10.42 5.61
CA TYR A 62 20.88 -9.14 4.94
C TYR A 62 20.63 -9.20 3.43
N ILE A 63 21.00 -10.29 2.75
CA ILE A 63 20.75 -10.43 1.31
C ILE A 63 19.24 -10.39 1.01
N PHE A 64 18.42 -11.01 1.86
CA PHE A 64 16.96 -11.07 1.65
C PHE A 64 16.24 -9.80 2.09
N PHE A 65 16.58 -9.27 3.27
CA PHE A 65 15.80 -8.22 3.92
C PHE A 65 16.52 -6.87 3.96
N GLY A 66 17.84 -6.88 3.82
CA GLY A 66 18.68 -5.72 3.93
C GLY A 66 18.66 -4.86 2.67
N ARG A 67 18.81 -5.42 1.47
CA ARG A 67 19.00 -4.62 0.25
C ARG A 67 17.79 -3.75 -0.12
N LYS A 68 18.00 -2.44 -0.29
CA LYS A 68 17.03 -1.54 -0.93
C LYS A 68 17.18 -1.64 -2.45
N ILE A 69 16.06 -1.70 -3.17
CA ILE A 69 16.06 -1.56 -4.62
C ILE A 69 15.95 -0.07 -4.94
N TYR A 70 17.02 0.54 -5.39
CA TYR A 70 16.98 1.89 -5.93
C TYR A 70 17.27 1.80 -7.44
N ASN A 71 16.25 1.46 -8.22
CA ASN A 71 16.37 1.42 -9.67
C ASN A 71 15.26 2.25 -10.30
N GLN A 72 15.60 3.50 -10.64
CA GLN A 72 14.75 4.44 -11.39
C GLN A 72 14.38 3.95 -12.81
N GLN A 73 14.94 2.82 -13.26
CA GLN A 73 14.71 2.24 -14.59
C GLN A 73 13.68 1.11 -14.60
N ILE A 74 13.02 0.80 -13.48
CA ILE A 74 12.02 -0.28 -13.43
C ILE A 74 10.80 0.11 -14.26
N PHE A 75 10.29 1.33 -14.11
CA PHE A 75 9.12 1.82 -14.81
C PHE A 75 9.56 2.57 -16.06
N LYS A 76 9.62 1.87 -17.19
CA LYS A 76 9.93 2.50 -18.47
C LYS A 76 8.66 3.13 -19.05
N VAL A 77 8.64 4.46 -19.04
CA VAL A 77 7.76 5.26 -19.88
C VAL A 77 8.49 5.49 -21.20
N ASN A 78 7.79 5.47 -22.33
CA ASN A 78 8.40 5.90 -23.59
C ASN A 78 8.80 7.38 -23.46
N GLU A 79 9.93 7.79 -24.05
CA GLU A 79 10.42 9.17 -23.90
C GLU A 79 9.39 10.21 -24.37
N GLU A 80 8.64 9.92 -25.44
CA GLU A 80 7.57 10.80 -25.92
C GLU A 80 6.42 10.94 -24.92
N ASP A 81 5.95 9.81 -24.37
CA ASP A 81 4.90 9.80 -23.33
C ASP A 81 5.35 10.53 -22.06
N LYS A 82 6.64 10.43 -21.73
CA LYS A 82 7.25 11.09 -20.57
C LYS A 82 7.27 12.61 -20.74
N VAL A 83 7.72 13.11 -21.90
CA VAL A 83 7.73 14.54 -22.21
C VAL A 83 6.30 15.10 -22.21
N GLY A 84 5.34 14.38 -22.82
CA GLY A 84 3.94 14.80 -22.81
C GLY A 84 3.36 14.87 -21.38
N LEU A 85 3.69 13.91 -20.52
CA LEU A 85 3.26 13.92 -19.12
C LEU A 85 3.88 15.06 -18.32
N GLU A 86 5.18 15.32 -18.50
CA GLU A 86 5.88 16.44 -17.87
C GLU A 86 5.27 17.78 -18.27
N HIS A 87 4.96 17.97 -19.55
CA HIS A 87 4.28 19.18 -20.03
C HIS A 87 2.89 19.35 -19.40
N LEU A 88 2.07 18.30 -19.35
CA LEU A 88 0.74 18.37 -18.72
C LEU A 88 0.83 18.70 -17.22
N VAL A 89 1.86 18.20 -16.53
CA VAL A 89 2.12 18.53 -15.12
C VAL A 89 2.51 20.00 -14.98
N ASP A 90 3.43 20.48 -15.82
CA ASP A 90 3.88 21.87 -15.80
C ASP A 90 2.75 22.85 -16.11
N ASP A 91 1.89 22.52 -17.07
CA ASP A 91 0.69 23.29 -17.41
C ASP A 91 -0.24 23.37 -16.19
N GLN A 92 -0.63 22.25 -15.60
CA GLN A 92 -1.52 22.26 -14.43
C GLN A 92 -0.87 22.93 -13.21
N LEU A 93 0.46 22.81 -13.02
CA LEU A 93 1.19 23.54 -11.97
C LEU A 93 1.17 25.05 -12.22
N GLN A 94 1.31 25.49 -13.47
CA GLN A 94 1.19 26.89 -13.83
C GLN A 94 -0.22 27.38 -13.56
N GLU A 95 -1.24 26.62 -13.94
CA GLU A 95 -2.62 27.03 -13.69
C GLU A 95 -2.96 27.14 -12.18
N LEU A 96 -2.40 26.25 -11.35
CA LEU A 96 -2.47 26.33 -9.89
C LEU A 96 -1.75 27.56 -9.32
N ARG A 97 -0.66 28.03 -9.94
CA ARG A 97 0.10 29.21 -9.51
C ARG A 97 -0.57 30.51 -9.90
N ASP A 98 -1.09 30.56 -11.13
CA ASP A 98 -1.71 31.74 -11.71
C ASP A 98 -3.15 31.95 -11.19
N ASN A 99 -3.65 31.04 -10.33
CA ASN A 99 -5.04 30.92 -9.90
C ASN A 99 -6.02 30.92 -11.10
N SER A 100 -5.58 30.40 -12.25
CA SER A 100 -6.40 30.32 -13.46
C SER A 100 -7.31 29.10 -13.46
N ILE A 101 -7.01 28.07 -12.65
CA ILE A 101 -8.01 27.07 -12.26
C ILE A 101 -9.04 27.80 -11.41
N SER A 102 -10.21 28.07 -12.00
CA SER A 102 -11.38 28.45 -11.23
C SER A 102 -11.74 27.25 -10.36
N PHE A 103 -11.26 27.24 -9.11
CA PHE A 103 -11.71 26.30 -8.11
C PHE A 103 -13.18 26.62 -7.84
N SER A 104 -14.08 25.93 -8.55
CA SER A 104 -15.52 25.99 -8.25
C SER A 104 -15.80 25.48 -6.83
N ASN A 105 -14.88 24.69 -6.27
CA ASN A 105 -14.97 24.11 -4.95
C ASN A 105 -14.02 24.80 -3.94
N ARG A 106 -14.62 25.41 -2.90
CA ARG A 106 -13.92 26.08 -1.78
C ARG A 106 -12.92 25.17 -1.05
N VAL A 107 -13.19 23.85 -0.98
CA VAL A 107 -12.32 22.88 -0.34
C VAL A 107 -10.99 22.78 -1.08
N MET A 108 -11.01 22.79 -2.40
CA MET A 108 -9.79 22.72 -3.22
C MET A 108 -8.89 23.94 -2.98
N ASP A 109 -9.46 25.15 -2.96
CA ASP A 109 -8.68 26.38 -2.72
C ASP A 109 -8.01 26.35 -1.33
N LYS A 110 -8.78 25.96 -0.30
CA LYS A 110 -8.26 25.80 1.07
C LYS A 110 -7.09 24.82 1.13
N HIS A 111 -7.14 23.74 0.36
CA HIS A 111 -6.15 22.65 0.35
C HIS A 111 -5.22 22.66 -0.86
N ARG A 112 -5.10 23.77 -1.59
CA ARG A 112 -4.26 23.93 -2.80
C ARG A 112 -2.79 23.50 -2.61
N LYS A 113 -2.26 23.65 -1.40
CA LYS A 113 -0.88 23.24 -1.07
C LYS A 113 -0.71 21.73 -1.02
N ILE A 114 -1.76 20.98 -0.66
CA ILE A 114 -1.78 19.51 -0.75
C ILE A 114 -1.79 19.12 -2.24
N ILE A 115 -2.68 19.76 -3.00
CA ILE A 115 -2.85 19.52 -4.43
C ILE A 115 -1.54 19.73 -5.20
N HIS A 116 -0.93 20.91 -5.05
CA HIS A 116 0.35 21.24 -5.67
C HIS A 116 1.45 20.25 -5.31
N MET A 117 1.55 19.83 -4.04
CA MET A 117 2.59 18.91 -3.59
C MET A 117 2.46 17.53 -4.24
N LEU A 118 1.24 16.98 -4.29
CA LEU A 118 0.98 15.68 -4.90
C LEU A 118 1.20 15.71 -6.42
N LEU A 119 0.81 16.81 -7.08
CA LEU A 119 1.06 17.02 -8.50
C LEU A 119 2.56 17.09 -8.80
N TYR A 120 3.29 17.95 -8.09
CA TYR A 120 4.71 18.20 -8.33
C TYR A 120 5.58 16.94 -8.10
N ASN A 121 5.30 16.19 -7.03
CA ASN A 121 6.19 15.09 -6.65
C ASN A 121 5.85 13.75 -7.31
N ASN A 122 4.57 13.48 -7.66
CA ASN A 122 4.11 12.17 -8.14
C ASN A 122 3.34 12.23 -9.46
N GLN A 123 3.26 13.41 -10.10
CA GLN A 123 2.43 13.61 -11.30
C GLN A 123 0.96 13.21 -11.03
N SER A 124 0.51 13.42 -9.79
CA SER A 124 -0.85 13.13 -9.36
C SER A 124 -1.75 14.25 -9.84
N PHE A 125 -2.30 14.11 -11.05
CA PHE A 125 -3.17 15.11 -11.64
C PHE A 125 -4.39 15.36 -10.78
N LEU A 126 -4.68 16.64 -10.55
CA LEU A 126 -5.97 17.05 -10.06
C LEU A 126 -6.98 16.86 -11.18
N THR A 127 -7.91 15.94 -10.96
CA THR A 127 -9.00 15.67 -11.89
C THR A 127 -10.30 16.22 -11.32
N ILE A 128 -11.09 16.80 -12.20
CA ILE A 128 -12.50 17.16 -11.98
C ILE A 128 -13.36 16.31 -12.93
N ASN A 129 -14.67 16.47 -12.87
CA ASN A 129 -15.60 15.62 -13.60
C ASN A 129 -15.54 14.15 -13.13
N ASN A 130 -15.73 13.92 -11.83
CA ASN A 130 -15.72 12.58 -11.23
C ASN A 130 -16.96 12.32 -10.37
N SER A 131 -17.44 11.08 -10.41
CA SER A 131 -18.37 10.50 -9.43
C SER A 131 -17.67 9.42 -8.62
N ILE A 132 -18.12 9.23 -7.38
CA ILE A 132 -17.61 8.22 -6.47
C ILE A 132 -18.77 7.37 -5.97
N ARG A 133 -18.57 6.05 -5.96
CA ARG A 133 -19.35 5.14 -5.13
C ARG A 133 -18.41 4.45 -4.13
N THR A 134 -18.72 4.63 -2.86
CA THR A 134 -17.96 4.04 -1.75
C THR A 134 -18.62 2.73 -1.32
N PHE A 135 -17.83 1.66 -1.29
CA PHE A 135 -18.22 0.35 -0.76
C PHE A 135 -17.56 0.11 0.59
N THR A 136 -18.36 -0.36 1.55
CA THR A 136 -17.92 -0.75 2.90
C THR A 136 -18.02 -2.26 3.15
N ASP A 137 -18.72 -2.97 2.25
CA ASP A 137 -18.98 -4.40 2.27
C ASP A 137 -18.37 -5.10 1.05
N GLY A 138 -17.72 -6.25 1.28
CA GLY A 138 -17.06 -7.02 0.23
C GLY A 138 -18.03 -7.62 -0.79
N ASN A 139 -19.19 -8.11 -0.35
CA ASN A 139 -20.17 -8.73 -1.25
C ASN A 139 -20.73 -7.69 -2.22
N GLU A 140 -21.17 -6.54 -1.70
CA GLU A 140 -21.68 -5.44 -2.52
C GLU A 140 -20.61 -4.98 -3.54
N LYS A 141 -19.37 -4.78 -3.08
CA LYS A 141 -18.26 -4.38 -3.93
C LYS A 141 -18.03 -5.37 -5.07
N PHE A 142 -18.00 -6.67 -4.78
CA PHE A 142 -17.67 -7.68 -5.77
C PHE A 142 -18.82 -7.98 -6.74
N ASP A 143 -20.06 -7.89 -6.28
CA ASP A 143 -21.22 -8.01 -7.16
C ASP A 143 -21.27 -6.86 -8.17
N HIS A 144 -20.99 -5.63 -7.74
CA HIS A 144 -20.85 -4.49 -8.67
C HIS A 144 -19.66 -4.63 -9.61
N LEU A 145 -18.50 -5.09 -9.12
CA LEU A 145 -17.34 -5.32 -10.00
C LEU A 145 -17.64 -6.39 -11.07
N LEU A 146 -18.37 -7.45 -10.71
CA LEU A 146 -18.80 -8.48 -11.67
C LEU A 146 -19.77 -7.92 -12.70
N GLU A 147 -20.70 -7.06 -12.29
CA GLU A 147 -21.62 -6.38 -13.19
C GLU A 147 -20.88 -5.49 -14.20
N ASP A 148 -19.96 -4.63 -13.74
CA ASP A 148 -19.17 -3.78 -14.62
C ASP A 148 -18.27 -4.60 -15.56
N ILE A 149 -17.68 -5.69 -15.08
CA ILE A 149 -16.90 -6.61 -15.94
C ILE A 149 -17.80 -7.19 -17.04
N ARG A 150 -19.00 -7.66 -16.71
CA ARG A 150 -19.92 -8.22 -17.71
C ARG A 150 -20.33 -7.20 -18.76
N ASN A 151 -20.48 -5.94 -18.36
CA ASN A 151 -20.87 -4.83 -19.22
C ASN A 151 -19.71 -4.25 -20.06
N ALA A 152 -18.47 -4.65 -19.79
CA ALA A 152 -17.29 -4.17 -20.51
C ALA A 152 -17.37 -4.41 -22.03
N ARG A 153 -16.83 -3.48 -22.81
CA ARG A 153 -16.94 -3.48 -24.28
C ARG A 153 -15.61 -3.42 -25.03
N ASP A 154 -14.57 -2.81 -24.46
CA ASP A 154 -13.27 -2.65 -25.10
C ASP A 154 -12.16 -3.39 -24.35
N HIS A 155 -11.96 -3.07 -23.07
CA HIS A 155 -10.86 -3.65 -22.30
C HIS A 155 -11.10 -3.71 -20.80
N ILE A 156 -10.42 -4.66 -20.16
CA ILE A 156 -10.36 -4.79 -18.70
C ILE A 156 -8.90 -4.95 -18.28
N HIS A 157 -8.45 -4.05 -17.43
CA HIS A 157 -7.15 -4.06 -16.79
C HIS A 157 -7.33 -4.37 -15.31
N PHE A 158 -6.91 -5.55 -14.89
CA PHE A 158 -7.21 -6.09 -13.57
C PHE A 158 -5.92 -6.32 -12.77
N GLN A 159 -5.76 -5.60 -11.67
CA GLN A 159 -4.56 -5.64 -10.82
C GLN A 159 -4.91 -5.83 -9.35
N TYR A 160 -4.32 -6.85 -8.71
CA TYR A 160 -4.48 -7.09 -7.27
C TYR A 160 -3.21 -7.60 -6.60
N TYR A 161 -3.01 -7.22 -5.34
CA TYR A 161 -1.99 -7.78 -4.47
C TYR A 161 -2.26 -9.27 -4.18
N ILE A 162 -3.39 -9.57 -3.55
CA ILE A 162 -3.85 -10.94 -3.32
C ILE A 162 -5.00 -11.22 -4.29
N PHE A 163 -4.79 -12.23 -5.13
CA PHE A 163 -5.80 -12.86 -5.93
C PHE A 163 -5.79 -14.37 -5.66
N LYS A 164 -6.89 -14.88 -5.13
CA LYS A 164 -7.12 -16.32 -4.95
C LYS A 164 -8.15 -16.79 -5.95
N LEU A 165 -8.02 -18.03 -6.44
CA LEU A 165 -9.04 -18.69 -7.27
C LEU A 165 -9.93 -19.58 -6.38
N ASP A 166 -10.51 -18.98 -5.34
CA ASP A 166 -11.55 -19.55 -4.49
C ASP A 166 -12.95 -19.10 -4.98
N GLY A 167 -14.00 -19.16 -4.16
CA GLY A 167 -15.38 -18.91 -4.60
C GLY A 167 -15.54 -17.61 -5.38
N ILE A 168 -15.21 -16.47 -4.77
CA ILE A 168 -15.34 -15.16 -5.42
C ILE A 168 -14.31 -14.94 -6.53
N GLY A 169 -13.08 -15.42 -6.34
CA GLY A 169 -12.04 -15.25 -7.33
C GLY A 169 -12.26 -16.06 -8.60
N GLN A 170 -12.84 -17.26 -8.48
CA GLN A 170 -13.25 -18.09 -9.61
C GLN A 170 -14.38 -17.42 -10.40
N ARG A 171 -15.39 -16.83 -9.72
CA ARG A 171 -16.45 -16.04 -10.38
C ARG A 171 -15.88 -14.88 -11.20
N LEU A 172 -14.93 -14.13 -10.63
CA LEU A 172 -14.24 -13.04 -11.34
C LEU A 172 -13.43 -13.57 -12.53
N TYR A 173 -12.66 -14.64 -12.33
CA TYR A 173 -11.88 -15.25 -13.41
C TYR A 173 -12.75 -15.72 -14.57
N GLU A 174 -13.90 -16.35 -14.28
CA GLU A 174 -14.85 -16.82 -15.29
C GLU A 174 -15.46 -15.66 -16.08
N ALA A 175 -15.88 -14.59 -15.40
CA ALA A 175 -16.40 -13.40 -16.06
C ALA A 175 -15.34 -12.73 -16.96
N LEU A 176 -14.10 -12.59 -16.48
CA LEU A 176 -12.99 -12.08 -17.29
C LEU A 176 -12.71 -12.97 -18.51
N LEU A 177 -12.77 -14.30 -18.36
CA LEU A 177 -12.60 -15.25 -19.45
C LEU A 177 -13.73 -15.18 -20.48
N GLU A 178 -14.97 -15.01 -20.03
CA GLU A 178 -16.12 -14.83 -20.90
C GLU A 178 -15.96 -13.57 -21.75
N LYS A 179 -15.63 -12.42 -21.14
CA LYS A 179 -15.39 -11.17 -21.85
C LYS A 179 -14.22 -11.25 -22.85
N GLN A 180 -13.14 -11.94 -22.47
CA GLN A 180 -12.03 -12.19 -23.40
C GLN A 180 -12.47 -12.96 -24.64
N LYS A 181 -13.39 -13.92 -24.51
CA LYS A 181 -13.94 -14.69 -25.65
C LYS A 181 -14.91 -13.88 -26.49
N GLU A 182 -15.58 -12.90 -25.91
CA GLU A 182 -16.44 -11.93 -26.61
C GLU A 182 -15.65 -10.84 -27.36
N GLY A 183 -14.32 -10.82 -27.21
CA GLY A 183 -13.43 -9.89 -27.91
C GLY A 183 -12.95 -8.70 -27.07
N VAL A 184 -13.35 -8.59 -25.80
CA VAL A 184 -12.82 -7.58 -24.87
C VAL A 184 -11.39 -7.91 -24.50
N SER A 185 -10.48 -6.93 -24.55
CA SER A 185 -9.07 -7.13 -24.22
C SER A 185 -8.86 -7.24 -22.70
N VAL A 186 -8.51 -8.42 -22.21
CA VAL A 186 -8.28 -8.64 -20.77
C VAL A 186 -6.80 -8.75 -20.44
N ARG A 187 -6.35 -7.94 -19.48
CA ARG A 187 -5.02 -8.02 -18.85
C ARG A 187 -5.13 -8.24 -17.34
N ILE A 188 -4.44 -9.25 -16.83
CA ILE A 188 -4.38 -9.57 -15.39
C ILE A 188 -2.95 -9.40 -14.90
N LEU A 189 -2.77 -8.57 -13.87
CA LEU A 189 -1.51 -8.40 -13.14
C LEU A 189 -1.72 -8.77 -11.67
N TYR A 190 -0.94 -9.69 -11.13
CA TYR A 190 -1.02 -10.05 -9.72
C TYR A 190 0.35 -10.05 -9.05
N ASP A 191 0.41 -9.76 -7.74
CA ASP A 191 1.66 -9.91 -7.00
C ASP A 191 2.01 -11.38 -6.77
N ASP A 192 3.22 -11.79 -7.15
CA ASP A 192 3.69 -13.19 -7.08
C ASP A 192 3.68 -13.74 -5.63
N MET A 193 4.01 -12.92 -4.65
CA MET A 193 4.06 -13.36 -3.25
C MET A 193 2.71 -13.27 -2.55
N GLY A 194 1.98 -12.17 -2.76
CA GLY A 194 0.61 -12.02 -2.25
C GLY A 194 -0.28 -13.13 -2.77
N SER A 195 -0.08 -13.54 -4.01
CA SER A 195 -0.84 -14.60 -4.68
C SER A 195 -0.03 -15.88 -4.89
N ARG A 196 0.80 -16.28 -3.90
CA ARG A 196 1.74 -17.42 -3.99
C ARG A 196 1.15 -18.78 -4.39
N ALA A 197 -0.18 -18.94 -4.33
CA ALA A 197 -0.87 -20.15 -4.76
C ALA A 197 -1.18 -20.15 -6.28
N LEU A 198 -1.01 -19.01 -6.94
CA LEU A 198 -1.23 -18.83 -8.37
C LEU A 198 0.05 -19.07 -9.17
N SER A 199 -0.16 -19.48 -10.41
CA SER A 199 0.86 -19.53 -11.44
C SER A 199 0.23 -19.18 -12.79
N LEU A 200 1.04 -18.87 -13.79
CA LEU A 200 0.55 -18.64 -15.15
C LEU A 200 -0.21 -19.84 -15.76
N ARG A 201 -0.08 -21.05 -15.18
CA ARG A 201 -0.84 -22.24 -15.61
C ARG A 201 -2.31 -22.15 -15.21
N ASN A 202 -2.62 -21.52 -14.09
CA ASN A 202 -4.01 -21.34 -13.64
C ASN A 202 -4.82 -20.52 -14.64
N PHE A 203 -4.16 -19.64 -15.40
CA PHE A 203 -4.78 -18.77 -16.39
C PHE A 203 -4.69 -19.29 -17.84
N ARG A 204 -4.37 -20.58 -18.04
CA ARG A 204 -4.15 -21.17 -19.38
C ARG A 204 -5.31 -20.87 -20.34
N LYS A 205 -6.56 -21.08 -19.91
CA LYS A 205 -7.75 -20.85 -20.77
C LYS A 205 -7.88 -19.39 -21.23
N LEU A 206 -7.54 -18.44 -20.36
CA LEU A 206 -7.57 -17.01 -20.70
C LEU A 206 -6.50 -16.69 -21.72
N ARG A 207 -5.30 -17.23 -21.52
CA ARG A 207 -4.16 -17.01 -22.41
C ARG A 207 -4.36 -17.64 -23.79
N GLU A 208 -4.98 -18.82 -23.84
CA GLU A 208 -5.37 -19.48 -25.09
C GLU A 208 -6.46 -18.68 -25.83
N ALA A 209 -7.34 -17.97 -25.11
CA ALA A 209 -8.32 -17.05 -25.69
C ALA A 209 -7.74 -15.66 -26.05
N GLY A 210 -6.42 -15.45 -25.92
CA GLY A 210 -5.74 -14.21 -26.27
C GLY A 210 -5.55 -13.21 -25.14
N GLY A 211 -6.08 -13.49 -23.93
CA GLY A 211 -5.88 -12.63 -22.76
C GLY A 211 -4.43 -12.69 -22.25
N VAL A 212 -3.97 -11.63 -21.61
CA VAL A 212 -2.58 -11.52 -21.14
C VAL A 212 -2.53 -11.53 -19.63
N VAL A 213 -1.67 -12.36 -19.06
CA VAL A 213 -1.53 -12.49 -17.61
C VAL A 213 -0.07 -12.46 -17.23
N GLU A 214 0.27 -11.60 -16.28
CA GLU A 214 1.63 -11.45 -15.76
C GLU A 214 1.64 -11.44 -14.23
N ALA A 215 2.74 -11.96 -13.68
CA ALA A 215 3.04 -11.88 -12.25
C ALA A 215 4.00 -10.71 -12.00
N PHE A 216 3.77 -9.94 -10.95
CA PHE A 216 4.61 -8.82 -10.56
C PHE A 216 5.78 -9.29 -9.66
N PHE A 217 7.00 -8.97 -10.09
CA PHE A 217 8.28 -9.44 -9.56
C PHE A 217 8.34 -10.94 -9.27
N PRO A 218 8.13 -11.80 -10.30
CA PRO A 218 8.12 -13.24 -10.13
C PRO A 218 9.51 -13.73 -9.74
N SER A 219 9.57 -14.60 -8.74
CA SER A 219 10.84 -15.19 -8.33
C SER A 219 11.30 -16.25 -9.34
N LYS A 220 12.40 -16.00 -10.07
CA LYS A 220 13.03 -17.03 -10.93
C LYS A 220 13.77 -18.11 -10.13
N LEU A 221 14.11 -17.83 -8.87
CA LEU A 221 14.75 -18.74 -7.94
C LEU A 221 14.09 -18.55 -6.56
N PRO A 222 13.21 -19.46 -6.11
CA PRO A 222 12.46 -19.31 -4.85
C PRO A 222 13.36 -19.03 -3.63
N LEU A 223 14.60 -19.51 -3.67
CA LEU A 223 15.58 -19.40 -2.60
C LEU A 223 16.46 -18.14 -2.66
N ILE A 224 16.46 -17.33 -3.74
CA ILE A 224 17.33 -16.15 -3.86
C ILE A 224 16.57 -15.03 -4.59
N ASN A 225 15.59 -14.41 -3.92
CA ASN A 225 14.89 -13.23 -4.45
C ASN A 225 15.20 -11.98 -3.63
N PRO A 226 16.15 -11.12 -4.06
CA PRO A 226 16.44 -9.86 -3.37
C PRO A 226 15.30 -8.83 -3.50
N ARG A 227 14.23 -9.14 -4.25
CA ARG A 227 13.02 -8.30 -4.38
C ARG A 227 11.85 -8.78 -3.53
N ILE A 228 12.07 -9.73 -2.62
CA ILE A 228 11.03 -10.30 -1.76
C ILE A 228 10.27 -9.22 -0.97
N ASN A 229 10.96 -8.16 -0.55
CA ASN A 229 10.37 -7.08 0.23
C ASN A 229 9.48 -6.13 -0.56
N ASN A 230 9.67 -6.02 -1.88
CA ASN A 230 8.98 -5.03 -2.69
C ASN A 230 7.76 -5.65 -3.34
N ARG A 231 6.57 -5.34 -2.83
CA ARG A 231 5.31 -5.99 -3.23
C ARG A 231 4.39 -4.99 -3.91
N ASN A 232 3.70 -5.43 -4.96
CA ASN A 232 2.64 -4.65 -5.56
C ASN A 232 1.40 -4.75 -4.69
N HIS A 233 1.21 -3.78 -3.80
CA HIS A 233 0.09 -3.76 -2.86
C HIS A 233 -1.14 -3.04 -3.45
N ARG A 234 -1.07 -2.59 -4.71
CA ARG A 234 -2.15 -1.87 -5.39
C ARG A 234 -3.27 -2.82 -5.79
N LYS A 235 -4.50 -2.29 -5.74
CA LYS A 235 -5.73 -2.97 -6.17
C LYS A 235 -6.41 -2.01 -7.12
N ILE A 236 -6.22 -2.22 -8.41
CA ILE A 236 -6.70 -1.34 -9.47
C ILE A 236 -7.46 -2.20 -10.47
N VAL A 237 -8.70 -1.83 -10.77
CA VAL A 237 -9.39 -2.35 -11.96
C VAL A 237 -9.79 -1.17 -12.82
N VAL A 238 -9.46 -1.19 -14.11
CA VAL A 238 -9.94 -0.23 -15.09
C VAL A 238 -10.73 -0.98 -16.15
N ILE A 239 -11.94 -0.51 -16.44
CA ILE A 239 -12.87 -1.07 -17.41
C ILE A 239 -13.19 0.02 -18.42
N ASP A 240 -12.90 -0.25 -19.70
CA ASP A 240 -13.13 0.62 -20.85
C ASP A 240 -12.55 2.05 -20.72
N GLY A 241 -11.59 2.27 -19.82
CA GLY A 241 -11.00 3.58 -19.52
C GLY A 241 -11.96 4.56 -18.82
N SER A 242 -13.18 4.13 -18.49
CA SER A 242 -14.27 4.99 -17.99
C SER A 242 -14.72 4.65 -16.56
N VAL A 243 -14.56 3.38 -16.15
CA VAL A 243 -14.85 2.90 -14.79
C VAL A 243 -13.55 2.42 -14.14
N GLY A 244 -13.29 2.88 -12.92
CA GLY A 244 -12.11 2.53 -12.14
C GLY A 244 -12.45 2.03 -10.74
N TYR A 245 -11.67 1.09 -10.21
CA TYR A 245 -11.76 0.61 -8.84
C TYR A 245 -10.43 0.80 -8.12
N VAL A 246 -10.48 1.29 -6.87
CA VAL A 246 -9.31 1.42 -5.99
C VAL A 246 -9.70 1.35 -4.52
N GLY A 247 -8.94 0.63 -3.69
CA GLY A 247 -9.20 0.55 -2.25
C GLY A 247 -8.62 -0.70 -1.59
N GLY A 248 -9.08 -1.05 -0.39
CA GLY A 248 -8.40 -2.02 0.48
C GLY A 248 -8.72 -3.50 0.22
N PHE A 249 -9.92 -3.84 -0.26
CA PHE A 249 -10.32 -5.24 -0.51
C PHE A 249 -9.40 -5.94 -1.53
N ASN A 250 -8.86 -7.09 -1.14
CA ASN A 250 -8.25 -8.07 -2.05
C ASN A 250 -9.29 -9.09 -2.53
N VAL A 251 -8.90 -9.97 -3.47
CA VAL A 251 -9.78 -11.03 -3.99
C VAL A 251 -9.53 -12.35 -3.26
N GLY A 252 -10.56 -12.81 -2.55
CA GLY A 252 -10.58 -14.07 -1.82
C GLY A 252 -11.81 -14.17 -0.92
N ASP A 253 -12.20 -15.38 -0.55
CA ASP A 253 -13.42 -15.66 0.22
C ASP A 253 -13.38 -15.05 1.64
N GLU A 254 -12.19 -14.80 2.20
CA GLU A 254 -12.08 -14.07 3.47
C GLU A 254 -12.59 -12.63 3.40
N TYR A 255 -12.48 -11.98 2.23
CA TYR A 255 -12.83 -10.57 2.03
C TYR A 255 -14.33 -10.35 1.87
N ILE A 256 -15.09 -11.43 1.71
CA ILE A 256 -16.56 -11.46 1.71
C ILE A 256 -17.13 -12.11 2.99
N GLY A 257 -16.27 -12.30 4.01
CA GLY A 257 -16.68 -12.76 5.34
C GLY A 257 -16.79 -14.27 5.52
N LEU A 258 -16.32 -15.08 4.57
CA LEU A 258 -16.41 -16.56 4.65
C LEU A 258 -15.29 -17.20 5.49
N ASN A 259 -14.34 -16.40 5.99
CA ASN A 259 -13.28 -16.90 6.86
C ASN A 259 -13.70 -16.89 8.33
N LYS A 260 -13.80 -18.08 8.94
CA LYS A 260 -14.22 -18.25 10.35
C LYS A 260 -13.33 -17.54 11.37
N LYS A 261 -12.04 -17.33 11.09
CA LYS A 261 -11.10 -16.65 12.01
C LYS A 261 -11.41 -15.15 12.09
N PHE A 262 -11.64 -14.54 10.93
CA PHE A 262 -11.81 -13.09 10.84
C PHE A 262 -13.28 -12.68 10.99
N GLY A 263 -14.20 -13.47 10.45
CA GLY A 263 -15.62 -13.14 10.37
C GLY A 263 -15.84 -12.05 9.33
N TYR A 264 -16.70 -11.09 9.66
CA TYR A 264 -16.96 -9.95 8.80
C TYR A 264 -15.67 -9.19 8.45
N TRP A 265 -15.44 -8.93 7.17
CA TRP A 265 -14.26 -8.20 6.71
C TRP A 265 -14.66 -6.77 6.37
N ARG A 266 -14.28 -5.82 7.24
CA ARG A 266 -14.64 -4.41 7.10
C ARG A 266 -13.50 -3.66 6.40
N ASP A 267 -13.73 -3.24 5.16
CA ASP A 267 -12.75 -2.51 4.35
C ASP A 267 -13.46 -1.44 3.48
N THR A 268 -12.71 -0.52 2.87
CA THR A 268 -13.27 0.51 1.99
C THR A 268 -12.73 0.33 0.58
N HIS A 269 -13.63 0.37 -0.42
CA HIS A 269 -13.27 0.46 -1.83
C HIS A 269 -14.04 1.57 -2.51
N LEU A 270 -13.41 2.24 -3.47
CA LEU A 270 -14.04 3.20 -4.34
C LEU A 270 -14.25 2.59 -5.71
N ARG A 271 -15.43 2.82 -6.27
CA ARG A 271 -15.67 2.81 -7.72
C ARG A 271 -15.74 4.26 -8.17
N LEU A 272 -14.97 4.57 -9.19
CA LEU A 272 -14.81 5.90 -9.76
C LEU A 272 -15.30 5.88 -11.21
N GLU A 273 -16.04 6.90 -11.60
CA GLU A 273 -16.27 7.23 -13.01
C GLU A 273 -15.82 8.66 -13.24
N GLY A 274 -15.21 8.91 -14.41
CA GLY A 274 -14.71 10.22 -14.79
C GLY A 274 -13.20 10.27 -14.98
N ASN A 275 -12.65 11.49 -14.97
CA ASN A 275 -11.26 11.73 -15.35
C ASN A 275 -10.23 11.08 -14.41
N ALA A 276 -10.57 10.82 -13.15
CA ALA A 276 -9.70 10.11 -12.19
C ALA A 276 -9.34 8.69 -12.66
N VAL A 277 -10.19 8.06 -13.48
CA VAL A 277 -9.93 6.73 -14.07
C VAL A 277 -8.74 6.79 -15.02
N LYS A 278 -8.50 7.91 -15.70
CA LYS A 278 -7.31 8.11 -16.56
C LYS A 278 -6.02 8.01 -15.75
N SER A 279 -6.00 8.52 -14.51
CA SER A 279 -4.84 8.37 -13.62
C SER A 279 -4.64 6.94 -13.13
N LEU A 280 -5.73 6.20 -12.84
CA LEU A 280 -5.64 4.77 -12.52
C LEU A 280 -5.14 3.95 -13.72
N GLN A 281 -5.62 4.26 -14.92
CA GLN A 281 -5.20 3.63 -16.17
C GLN A 281 -3.71 3.86 -16.42
N LEU A 282 -3.22 5.09 -16.27
CA LEU A 282 -1.80 5.40 -16.38
C LEU A 282 -1.00 4.60 -15.35
N ARG A 283 -1.45 4.55 -14.09
CA ARG A 283 -0.76 3.79 -13.04
C ARG A 283 -0.69 2.29 -13.35
N PHE A 284 -1.77 1.70 -13.86
CA PHE A 284 -1.78 0.31 -14.31
C PHE A 284 -0.78 0.09 -15.45
N MET A 285 -0.76 0.97 -16.46
CA MET A 285 0.18 0.87 -17.58
C MET A 285 1.65 0.90 -17.14
N LEU A 286 1.98 1.78 -16.18
CA LEU A 286 3.32 1.84 -15.61
C LEU A 286 3.67 0.52 -14.91
N ASP A 287 2.75 -0.02 -14.11
CA ASP A 287 2.94 -1.28 -13.39
C ASP A 287 3.08 -2.47 -14.34
N TRP A 288 2.29 -2.50 -15.39
CA TRP A 288 2.39 -3.49 -16.47
C TRP A 288 3.76 -3.41 -17.16
N ASN A 289 4.18 -2.21 -17.55
CA ASN A 289 5.42 -1.97 -18.27
C ASN A 289 6.68 -2.12 -17.41
N SER A 290 6.53 -2.25 -16.10
CA SER A 290 7.65 -2.48 -15.18
C SER A 290 8.39 -3.81 -15.43
N HIS A 291 7.75 -4.72 -16.17
CA HIS A 291 8.27 -6.03 -16.54
C HIS A 291 8.47 -6.10 -18.06
N ASN A 292 9.68 -5.77 -18.53
CA ASN A 292 9.93 -5.69 -19.97
C ASN A 292 10.47 -7.01 -20.57
N LYS A 293 9.93 -7.40 -21.73
CA LYS A 293 10.72 -7.65 -22.96
C LYS A 293 9.91 -7.77 -24.28
N ARG A 294 8.56 -7.88 -24.30
CA ARG A 294 7.82 -8.08 -25.57
C ARG A 294 6.42 -7.45 -25.73
N ASN A 295 5.69 -7.08 -24.66
CA ASN A 295 4.29 -6.63 -24.76
C ASN A 295 3.97 -5.45 -23.82
N ASN A 296 4.77 -4.39 -23.94
CA ASN A 296 4.50 -3.15 -23.21
C ASN A 296 3.23 -2.50 -23.76
N MET A 297 2.43 -1.96 -22.85
CA MET A 297 1.34 -1.07 -23.22
C MET A 297 1.90 0.27 -23.69
N VAL A 298 1.35 0.76 -24.78
CA VAL A 298 1.59 2.13 -25.27
C VAL A 298 0.32 2.94 -25.06
N ARG A 299 0.46 4.27 -25.06
CA ARG A 299 -0.69 5.17 -25.00
C ARG A 299 -1.55 4.98 -26.26
N GLU A 300 -2.83 4.69 -26.06
CA GLU A 300 -3.83 4.56 -27.12
C GLU A 300 -5.07 5.34 -26.70
N ASN A 301 -5.73 6.04 -27.64
CA ASN A 301 -6.90 6.88 -27.32
C ASN A 301 -8.04 6.07 -26.66
N ARG A 302 -8.19 4.80 -27.02
CA ARG A 302 -9.21 3.92 -26.41
C ARG A 302 -9.01 3.67 -24.91
N TYR A 303 -7.79 3.83 -24.39
CA TYR A 303 -7.53 3.73 -22.94
C TYR A 303 -7.86 5.03 -22.20
N PHE A 304 -7.99 6.15 -22.92
CA PHE A 304 -8.22 7.47 -22.36
C PHE A 304 -9.41 8.14 -23.07
N PRO A 305 -10.61 7.53 -23.04
CA PRO A 305 -11.78 8.11 -23.70
C PRO A 305 -12.11 9.48 -23.12
N GLU A 306 -12.74 10.32 -23.94
CA GLU A 306 -13.41 11.50 -23.42
C GLU A 306 -14.62 11.08 -22.60
N MET A 307 -14.82 11.76 -21.48
CA MET A 307 -15.83 11.42 -20.50
C MET A 307 -16.94 12.45 -20.53
N ASP A 308 -18.18 11.97 -20.63
CA ASP A 308 -19.36 12.80 -20.38
C ASP A 308 -19.33 13.34 -18.94
N TYR A 309 -20.23 14.27 -18.62
CA TYR A 309 -20.34 14.79 -17.26
C TYR A 309 -20.77 13.68 -16.28
N MET A 310 -19.91 13.37 -15.32
CA MET A 310 -20.11 12.35 -14.28
C MET A 310 -20.40 12.97 -12.90
N GLY A 311 -19.90 14.17 -12.62
CA GLY A 311 -20.06 14.86 -11.32
C GLY A 311 -18.87 15.77 -10.98
N ASP A 312 -18.95 16.57 -9.93
CA ASP A 312 -17.94 17.63 -9.68
C ASP A 312 -16.88 17.28 -8.62
N THR A 313 -16.69 16.00 -8.30
CA THR A 313 -15.80 15.59 -7.20
C THR A 313 -14.33 15.74 -7.59
N PRO A 314 -13.53 16.56 -6.90
CA PRO A 314 -12.11 16.73 -7.21
C PRO A 314 -11.28 15.60 -6.61
N ILE A 315 -10.48 14.91 -7.44
CA ILE A 315 -9.71 13.74 -7.03
C ILE A 315 -8.28 13.81 -7.57
N GLN A 316 -7.32 13.43 -6.72
CA GLN A 316 -5.95 13.11 -7.09
C GLN A 316 -5.66 11.64 -6.79
N ILE A 317 -5.25 10.88 -7.81
CA ILE A 317 -4.76 9.51 -7.62
C ILE A 317 -3.25 9.60 -7.39
N ALA A 318 -2.82 9.38 -6.16
CA ALA A 318 -1.41 9.37 -5.79
C ALA A 318 -0.91 7.94 -5.61
N SER A 319 0.32 7.71 -6.01
CA SER A 319 1.02 6.44 -5.85
C SER A 319 2.31 6.63 -5.06
N SER A 320 2.79 5.55 -4.45
CA SER A 320 4.13 5.52 -3.85
C SER A 320 4.75 4.17 -4.12
N GLY A 321 6.07 4.11 -4.08
CA GLY A 321 6.82 2.88 -4.29
C GLY A 321 8.31 3.06 -3.98
N PRO A 322 9.05 1.95 -3.78
CA PRO A 322 10.48 1.96 -3.51
C PRO A 322 11.32 2.49 -4.69
N ASP A 323 10.71 2.64 -5.86
CA ASP A 323 11.28 3.23 -7.07
C ASP A 323 11.28 4.77 -7.06
N GLU A 324 10.51 5.38 -6.16
CA GLU A 324 10.37 6.82 -6.08
C GLU A 324 11.39 7.47 -5.13
N LYS A 325 11.67 8.74 -5.38
CA LYS A 325 12.56 9.53 -4.50
C LYS A 325 11.87 9.91 -3.18
N TRP A 326 10.56 10.10 -3.21
CA TRP A 326 9.78 10.67 -2.13
C TRP A 326 8.63 9.75 -1.73
N GLU A 327 8.22 9.81 -0.46
CA GLU A 327 7.17 8.97 0.13
C GLU A 327 5.80 9.67 -0.03
N GLN A 328 5.31 9.74 -1.26
CA GLN A 328 4.24 10.68 -1.66
C GLN A 328 2.97 10.60 -0.83
N ILE A 329 2.46 9.38 -0.64
CA ILE A 329 1.21 9.16 0.10
C ILE A 329 1.41 9.54 1.57
N LYS A 330 2.57 9.18 2.16
CA LYS A 330 2.92 9.61 3.52
C LYS A 330 3.03 11.13 3.61
N TYR A 331 3.66 11.79 2.65
CA TYR A 331 3.74 13.25 2.63
C TYR A 331 2.37 13.89 2.49
N GLY A 332 1.48 13.30 1.68
CA GLY A 332 0.06 13.64 1.61
C GLY A 332 -0.61 13.56 2.98
N TYR A 333 -0.47 12.44 3.68
CA TYR A 333 -1.03 12.26 5.01
C TYR A 333 -0.46 13.25 6.04
N LEU A 334 0.87 13.45 6.07
CA LEU A 334 1.51 14.44 6.95
C LEU A 334 0.96 15.83 6.66
N LYS A 335 0.82 16.19 5.39
CA LYS A 335 0.29 17.49 4.99
C LYS A 335 -1.17 17.65 5.41
N MET A 336 -1.98 16.60 5.32
CA MET A 336 -3.36 16.59 5.85
C MET A 336 -3.34 16.85 7.36
N ILE A 337 -2.57 16.07 8.13
CA ILE A 337 -2.48 16.21 9.60
C ILE A 337 -2.06 17.62 10.01
N TYR A 338 -1.02 18.19 9.38
CA TYR A 338 -0.57 19.55 9.66
C TYR A 338 -1.55 20.65 9.20
N SER A 339 -2.49 20.33 8.31
CA SER A 339 -3.48 21.27 7.80
C SER A 339 -4.80 21.21 8.57
N ALA A 340 -5.05 20.13 9.32
CA ALA A 340 -6.25 19.94 10.12
C ALA A 340 -6.46 21.08 11.13
N LYS A 341 -7.73 21.43 11.36
CA LYS A 341 -8.17 22.52 12.23
C LYS A 341 -9.15 22.09 13.30
N LYS A 342 -9.86 20.98 13.09
CA LYS A 342 -10.94 20.50 13.96
C LYS A 342 -10.73 19.05 14.32
N SER A 343 -10.60 18.18 13.33
CA SER A 343 -10.62 16.73 13.56
C SER A 343 -9.83 15.94 12.53
N ILE A 344 -9.34 14.78 12.95
CA ILE A 344 -8.63 13.78 12.16
C ILE A 344 -9.24 12.42 12.46
N TYR A 345 -9.72 11.73 11.43
CA TYR A 345 -10.27 10.38 11.53
C TYR A 345 -9.37 9.40 10.77
N ILE A 346 -8.93 8.33 11.44
CA ILE A 346 -8.05 7.31 10.88
C ILE A 346 -8.65 5.93 11.12
N GLN A 347 -8.79 5.12 10.06
CA GLN A 347 -9.06 3.68 10.17
C GLN A 347 -7.93 2.93 9.47
N THR A 348 -7.22 2.07 10.20
CA THR A 348 -6.11 1.28 9.66
C THR A 348 -6.01 -0.08 10.36
N PRO A 349 -5.72 -1.20 9.65
CA PRO A 349 -5.42 -2.46 10.32
C PRO A 349 -4.10 -2.38 11.08
N TYR A 350 -3.15 -1.59 10.55
CA TYR A 350 -1.78 -1.51 11.03
C TYR A 350 -1.47 -0.05 11.33
N PHE A 351 -1.23 0.23 12.60
CA PHE A 351 -0.81 1.54 13.08
C PHE A 351 0.59 1.42 13.66
N ILE A 352 1.57 1.27 12.77
CA ILE A 352 3.00 1.23 13.09
C ILE A 352 3.70 2.39 12.36
N PRO A 353 3.25 3.64 12.57
CA PRO A 353 3.82 4.82 11.91
C PRO A 353 5.30 4.99 12.24
N ASP A 354 6.00 5.68 11.35
CA ASP A 354 7.32 6.20 11.67
C ASP A 354 7.25 7.43 12.60
N GLN A 355 8.42 7.90 13.03
CA GLN A 355 8.49 9.03 13.97
C GLN A 355 7.82 10.30 13.40
N SER A 356 7.99 10.58 12.11
CA SER A 356 7.45 11.81 11.51
C SER A 356 5.92 11.85 11.56
N PHE A 357 5.28 10.70 11.33
CA PHE A 357 3.83 10.58 11.37
C PHE A 357 3.29 10.63 12.81
N LEU A 358 3.97 9.96 13.76
CA LEU A 358 3.62 10.07 15.17
C LEU A 358 3.71 11.51 15.67
N GLU A 359 4.81 12.20 15.43
CA GLU A 359 4.98 13.59 15.87
C GLU A 359 3.92 14.52 15.27
N ALA A 360 3.54 14.32 14.01
CA ALA A 360 2.46 15.11 13.41
C ALA A 360 1.13 14.96 14.17
N LEU A 361 0.76 13.72 14.54
CA LEU A 361 -0.45 13.47 15.33
C LEU A 361 -0.33 14.00 16.77
N ARG A 362 0.85 13.90 17.39
CA ARG A 362 1.11 14.47 18.71
C ARG A 362 0.93 15.98 18.71
N ILE A 363 1.48 16.66 17.70
CA ILE A 363 1.34 18.11 17.53
C ILE A 363 -0.13 18.47 17.32
N ALA A 364 -0.87 17.69 16.53
CA ALA A 364 -2.31 17.91 16.31
C ALA A 364 -3.09 17.82 17.64
N LEU A 365 -2.89 16.74 18.42
CA LEU A 365 -3.51 16.55 19.73
C LEU A 365 -3.17 17.70 20.70
N LEU A 366 -1.90 18.09 20.78
CA LEU A 366 -1.45 19.20 21.62
C LEU A 366 -2.01 20.56 21.17
N SER A 367 -2.39 20.67 19.90
CA SER A 367 -3.05 21.86 19.33
C SER A 367 -4.57 21.85 19.54
N GLY A 368 -5.12 20.88 20.27
CA GLY A 368 -6.54 20.77 20.55
C GLY A 368 -7.37 20.17 19.39
N ILE A 369 -6.72 19.54 18.41
CA ILE A 369 -7.40 18.85 17.32
C ILE A 369 -7.88 17.48 17.81
N GLU A 370 -9.14 17.14 17.51
CA GLU A 370 -9.72 15.84 17.85
C GLU A 370 -9.12 14.76 16.95
N VAL A 371 -8.52 13.71 17.54
CA VAL A 371 -7.98 12.59 16.78
C VAL A 371 -8.73 11.31 17.14
N HIS A 372 -9.40 10.74 16.15
CA HIS A 372 -10.11 9.48 16.23
C HIS A 372 -9.32 8.40 15.47
N LEU A 373 -8.92 7.35 16.18
CA LEU A 373 -8.20 6.22 15.62
C LEU A 373 -9.02 4.95 15.80
N MET A 374 -9.30 4.24 14.72
CA MET A 374 -9.94 2.92 14.74
C MET A 374 -8.96 1.84 14.30
N ILE A 375 -8.85 0.78 15.12
CA ILE A 375 -7.96 -0.35 14.90
C ILE A 375 -8.72 -1.69 15.08
N PRO A 376 -8.23 -2.80 14.50
CA PRO A 376 -8.86 -4.11 14.67
C PRO A 376 -8.79 -4.60 16.12
N ASN A 377 -9.63 -5.58 16.49
CA ASN A 377 -9.61 -6.23 17.80
C ASN A 377 -8.72 -7.48 17.89
N LYS A 378 -8.19 -7.97 16.76
CA LYS A 378 -7.50 -9.26 16.69
C LYS A 378 -6.30 -9.24 15.75
N PRO A 379 -5.28 -10.07 16.01
CA PRO A 379 -4.11 -10.21 15.15
C PRO A 379 -4.39 -11.08 13.92
N ASP A 380 -3.98 -10.58 12.76
CA ASP A 380 -3.76 -11.35 11.54
C ASP A 380 -2.30 -11.80 11.39
N HIS A 381 -1.36 -10.99 11.86
CA HIS A 381 0.08 -11.27 11.94
C HIS A 381 0.61 -11.28 13.39
N PRO A 382 1.66 -12.09 13.71
CA PRO A 382 2.12 -12.30 15.08
C PRO A 382 2.57 -11.05 15.85
N PHE A 383 3.17 -10.07 15.15
CA PHE A 383 3.78 -8.88 15.76
C PHE A 383 3.04 -7.58 15.44
N VAL A 384 2.43 -7.49 14.26
CA VAL A 384 1.86 -6.25 13.71
C VAL A 384 0.76 -5.68 14.61
N TYR A 385 -0.12 -6.54 15.13
CA TYR A 385 -1.18 -6.13 16.05
C TYR A 385 -0.62 -5.50 17.34
N TRP A 386 0.46 -6.04 17.90
CA TRP A 386 1.01 -5.52 19.16
C TRP A 386 1.75 -4.20 18.94
N GLY A 387 2.38 -4.00 17.78
CA GLY A 387 2.90 -2.68 17.39
C GLY A 387 1.77 -1.65 17.25
N THR A 388 0.68 -2.05 16.60
CA THR A 388 -0.55 -1.24 16.45
C THR A 388 -1.12 -0.83 17.81
N TYR A 389 -1.33 -1.81 18.69
CA TYR A 389 -1.88 -1.58 20.02
C TYR A 389 -0.96 -0.70 20.90
N SER A 390 0.36 -0.89 20.81
CA SER A 390 1.35 -0.07 21.54
C SER A 390 1.32 1.39 21.08
N ASN A 391 1.33 1.65 19.77
CA ASN A 391 1.32 3.01 19.23
C ASN A 391 -0.02 3.71 19.47
N ALA A 392 -1.14 2.98 19.38
CA ALA A 392 -2.45 3.51 19.75
C ALA A 392 -2.50 3.93 21.22
N GLY A 393 -1.92 3.13 22.12
CA GLY A 393 -1.78 3.49 23.54
C GLY A 393 -0.99 4.77 23.78
N ALA A 394 0.07 5.02 23.00
CA ALA A 394 0.86 6.25 23.12
C ALA A 394 0.05 7.51 22.73
N LEU A 395 -0.85 7.40 21.75
CA LEU A 395 -1.76 8.51 21.39
C LEU A 395 -2.93 8.65 22.37
N LEU A 396 -3.44 7.53 22.89
CA LEU A 396 -4.46 7.52 23.92
C LEU A 396 -4.02 8.31 25.16
N ASP A 397 -2.76 8.14 25.58
CA ASP A 397 -2.19 8.89 26.70
C ASP A 397 -2.23 10.41 26.47
N MET A 398 -2.16 10.84 25.20
CA MET A 398 -2.23 12.23 24.75
C MET A 398 -3.64 12.73 24.44
N GLY A 399 -4.67 11.90 24.62
CA GLY A 399 -6.08 12.30 24.45
C GLY A 399 -6.74 11.88 23.14
N ALA A 400 -6.09 11.05 22.31
CA ALA A 400 -6.76 10.47 21.15
C ALA A 400 -7.90 9.53 21.56
N GLN A 401 -8.98 9.54 20.78
CA GLN A 401 -10.09 8.60 20.94
C GLN A 401 -9.77 7.34 20.15
N VAL A 402 -9.49 6.24 20.85
CA VAL A 402 -9.10 4.97 20.22
C VAL A 402 -10.27 3.98 20.29
N HIS A 403 -10.77 3.60 19.12
CA HIS A 403 -11.89 2.67 18.93
C HIS A 403 -11.36 1.31 18.46
N ILE A 404 -11.76 0.25 19.14
CA ILE A 404 -11.42 -1.14 18.80
C ILE A 404 -12.62 -1.76 18.10
N TYR A 405 -12.49 -2.13 16.82
CA TYR A 405 -13.60 -2.68 16.03
C TYR A 405 -13.89 -4.14 16.39
N GLU A 406 -15.12 -4.45 16.84
CA GLU A 406 -15.44 -5.75 17.44
C GLU A 406 -16.18 -6.72 16.51
N LYS A 407 -16.94 -6.21 15.54
CA LYS A 407 -17.82 -7.04 14.67
C LYS A 407 -17.07 -8.00 13.74
N GLY A 408 -15.79 -7.76 13.49
CA GLY A 408 -15.01 -8.55 12.53
C GLY A 408 -13.55 -8.15 12.51
N PHE A 409 -12.98 -8.08 11.31
CA PHE A 409 -11.62 -7.59 11.09
C PHE A 409 -11.65 -6.27 10.32
N LEU A 410 -11.13 -5.21 10.94
CA LEU A 410 -10.99 -3.89 10.35
C LEU A 410 -9.72 -3.84 9.48
N HIS A 411 -9.89 -3.62 8.18
CA HIS A 411 -8.80 -3.56 7.21
C HIS A 411 -8.86 -2.32 6.31
N GLN A 412 -9.58 -1.28 6.71
CA GLN A 412 -9.61 0.00 5.98
C GLN A 412 -8.25 0.69 5.94
N LYS A 413 -7.99 1.54 4.96
CA LYS A 413 -6.77 2.38 4.87
C LYS A 413 -7.18 3.80 4.54
N THR A 414 -7.70 4.47 5.55
CA THR A 414 -8.42 5.72 5.35
C THR A 414 -8.00 6.77 6.37
N ILE A 415 -7.86 8.00 5.90
CA ILE A 415 -7.60 9.19 6.72
C ILE A 415 -8.45 10.34 6.21
N MET A 416 -9.10 11.06 7.11
CA MET A 416 -9.91 12.24 6.79
C MET A 416 -9.58 13.38 7.75
N ILE A 417 -9.64 14.61 7.25
CA ILE A 417 -9.53 15.82 8.07
C ILE A 417 -10.73 16.74 7.85
N ASP A 418 -11.19 17.36 8.95
CA ASP A 418 -12.10 18.51 8.97
C ASP A 418 -13.41 18.41 8.16
N ASP A 419 -13.89 17.20 7.85
CA ASP A 419 -14.99 16.96 6.90
C ASP A 419 -14.74 17.55 5.51
N GLU A 420 -13.49 17.61 5.05
CA GLU A 420 -13.12 18.29 3.82
C GLU A 420 -12.22 17.45 2.90
N VAL A 421 -11.20 16.79 3.47
CA VAL A 421 -10.25 16.01 2.68
C VAL A 421 -10.22 14.59 3.19
N LEU A 422 -10.44 13.64 2.29
CA LEU A 422 -10.42 12.21 2.56
C LEU A 422 -9.37 11.54 1.68
N SER A 423 -8.63 10.58 2.23
CA SER A 423 -7.86 9.63 1.45
C SER A 423 -8.33 8.21 1.69
N VAL A 424 -8.50 7.46 0.60
CA VAL A 424 -8.85 6.04 0.58
C VAL A 424 -7.94 5.32 -0.39
N GLY A 425 -7.39 4.17 -0.01
CA GLY A 425 -6.53 3.41 -0.91
C GLY A 425 -6.00 2.12 -0.32
N THR A 426 -4.74 1.83 -0.63
CA THR A 426 -4.08 0.59 -0.25
C THR A 426 -3.04 0.76 0.87
N THR A 427 -2.60 1.99 1.13
CA THR A 427 -1.50 2.33 2.04
C THR A 427 -1.88 2.14 3.51
N ASN A 428 -1.30 1.13 4.17
CA ASN A 428 -1.33 1.03 5.63
C ASN A 428 -0.45 2.11 6.27
N ILE A 429 -0.69 2.43 7.54
CA ILE A 429 0.16 3.33 8.31
C ILE A 429 1.28 2.51 8.97
N ASP A 430 2.17 2.00 8.13
CA ASP A 430 3.38 1.27 8.55
C ASP A 430 4.58 1.60 7.66
N VAL A 431 5.77 1.24 8.15
CA VAL A 431 7.04 1.52 7.46
C VAL A 431 7.10 0.79 6.11
N ARG A 432 6.56 -0.44 6.03
CA ARG A 432 6.51 -1.22 4.79
C ARG A 432 5.72 -0.53 3.68
N SER A 433 4.51 -0.06 3.96
CA SER A 433 3.64 0.63 3.01
C SER A 433 4.22 1.98 2.61
N PHE A 434 4.90 2.69 3.50
CA PHE A 434 5.54 3.96 3.15
C PHE A 434 6.83 3.82 2.32
N LEU A 435 7.61 2.74 2.52
CA LEU A 435 8.97 2.65 1.93
C LEU A 435 9.16 1.51 0.92
N LEU A 436 8.49 0.38 1.10
CA LEU A 436 8.83 -0.88 0.43
C LEU A 436 7.75 -1.35 -0.54
N ASN A 437 6.48 -1.08 -0.25
CA ASN A 437 5.38 -1.49 -1.13
C ASN A 437 5.09 -0.44 -2.20
N PHE A 438 4.60 -0.94 -3.33
CA PHE A 438 3.90 -0.10 -4.29
C PHE A 438 2.46 0.07 -3.82
N GLU A 439 2.07 1.32 -3.57
CA GLU A 439 0.76 1.68 -3.03
C GLU A 439 0.06 2.70 -3.93
N VAL A 440 -1.27 2.81 -3.79
CA VAL A 440 -2.11 3.77 -4.50
C VAL A 440 -3.25 4.24 -3.60
N ASN A 441 -3.51 5.55 -3.63
CA ASN A 441 -4.56 6.20 -2.86
C ASN A 441 -5.27 7.26 -3.71
N ALA A 442 -6.59 7.36 -3.57
CA ALA A 442 -7.35 8.54 -3.97
C ALA A 442 -7.30 9.57 -2.84
N PHE A 443 -6.99 10.82 -3.17
CA PHE A 443 -7.18 12.00 -2.32
C PHE A 443 -8.36 12.78 -2.88
N ILE A 444 -9.39 12.95 -2.07
CA ILE A 444 -10.69 13.51 -2.44
C ILE A 444 -10.86 14.83 -1.68
N TYR A 445 -11.18 15.89 -2.40
CA TYR A 445 -11.32 17.24 -1.87
C TYR A 445 -12.78 17.70 -1.97
N ASP A 446 -13.65 17.04 -1.20
CA ASP A 446 -15.09 17.26 -1.25
C ASP A 446 -15.74 17.07 0.12
N GLU A 447 -16.50 18.09 0.55
CA GLU A 447 -17.16 18.11 1.86
C GLU A 447 -18.28 17.05 1.95
N LYS A 448 -19.02 16.79 0.86
CA LYS A 448 -20.12 15.81 0.89
C LYS A 448 -19.56 14.40 1.03
N GLU A 449 -18.51 14.07 0.27
CA GLU A 449 -17.84 12.78 0.35
C GLU A 449 -17.16 12.58 1.72
N ALA A 450 -16.52 13.62 2.26
CA ALA A 450 -15.92 13.56 3.59
C ALA A 450 -16.98 13.39 4.70
N ILE A 451 -18.10 14.13 4.65
CA ILE A 451 -19.21 13.93 5.61
C ILE A 451 -19.81 12.53 5.48
N GLN A 452 -19.96 12.00 4.25
CA GLN A 452 -20.41 10.63 4.05
C GLN A 452 -19.45 9.63 4.71
N TYR A 453 -18.15 9.82 4.54
CA TYR A 453 -17.15 9.01 5.21
C TYR A 453 -17.19 9.15 6.74
N ARG A 454 -17.40 10.35 7.29
CA ARG A 454 -17.62 10.52 8.73
C ARG A 454 -18.82 9.71 9.23
N ARG A 455 -19.93 9.71 8.50
CA ARG A 455 -21.10 8.89 8.84
C ARG A 455 -20.79 7.39 8.81
N ILE A 456 -19.98 6.94 7.85
CA ILE A 456 -19.49 5.55 7.81
C ILE A 456 -18.67 5.23 9.07
N PHE A 457 -17.77 6.14 9.46
CA PHE A 457 -16.98 5.99 10.69
C PHE A 457 -17.88 5.94 11.94
N GLU A 458 -18.84 6.86 12.06
CA GLU A 458 -19.81 6.91 13.16
C GLU A 458 -20.69 5.64 13.22
N GLU A 459 -21.03 5.04 12.09
CA GLU A 459 -21.71 3.74 12.04
C GLU A 459 -20.81 2.63 12.57
N ASP A 460 -19.55 2.58 12.14
CA ASP A 460 -18.57 1.60 12.62
C ASP A 460 -18.32 1.72 14.13
N ILE A 461 -18.41 2.93 14.72
CA ILE A 461 -18.30 3.13 16.18
C ILE A 461 -19.34 2.30 16.95
N LYS A 462 -20.54 2.08 16.40
CA LYS A 462 -21.59 1.30 17.07
C LYS A 462 -21.18 -0.15 17.31
N ASP A 463 -20.28 -0.65 16.46
CA ASP A 463 -19.67 -1.97 16.53
C ASP A 463 -18.27 -1.95 17.19
N CYS A 464 -17.90 -0.86 17.86
CA CYS A 464 -16.61 -0.69 18.52
C CYS A 464 -16.69 -0.69 20.05
N SER A 465 -15.61 -1.12 20.69
CA SER A 465 -15.34 -0.81 22.09
C SER A 465 -14.33 0.34 22.19
N LEU A 466 -14.53 1.26 23.15
CA LEU A 466 -13.56 2.32 23.42
C LEU A 466 -12.39 1.77 24.24
N LEU A 467 -11.17 2.03 23.78
CA LEU A 467 -9.95 1.77 24.54
C LEU A 467 -9.71 2.94 25.51
N THR A 468 -9.88 2.70 26.79
CA THR A 468 -9.63 3.71 27.84
C THR A 468 -8.25 3.54 28.45
N LYS A 469 -7.74 4.59 29.11
CA LYS A 469 -6.44 4.56 29.81
C LYS A 469 -6.40 3.44 30.86
N GLU A 470 -7.51 3.20 31.54
CA GLU A 470 -7.65 2.14 32.55
C GLU A 470 -7.54 0.76 31.90
N LYS A 471 -8.28 0.52 30.81
CA LYS A 471 -8.21 -0.74 30.05
C LYS A 471 -6.80 -0.99 29.52
N TYR A 472 -6.17 0.03 28.97
CA TYR A 472 -4.81 -0.08 28.46
C TYR A 472 -3.81 -0.37 29.59
N ALA A 473 -3.89 0.33 30.73
CA ALA A 473 -3.02 0.10 31.88
C ALA A 473 -3.17 -1.30 32.49
N ALA A 474 -4.40 -1.84 32.48
CA ALA A 474 -4.73 -3.16 33.02
C ALA A 474 -4.21 -4.35 32.18
N ARG A 475 -3.62 -4.10 31.01
CA ARG A 475 -3.07 -5.17 30.16
C ARG A 475 -1.98 -5.98 30.87
N SER A 476 -1.97 -7.29 30.61
CA SER A 476 -1.07 -8.24 31.27
C SER A 476 0.41 -7.97 30.97
N LYS A 477 1.30 -8.42 31.86
CA LYS A 477 2.76 -8.36 31.65
C LYS A 477 3.19 -9.02 30.34
N TRP A 478 2.49 -10.08 29.92
CA TRP A 478 2.76 -10.77 28.66
C TRP A 478 2.44 -9.91 27.44
N ILE A 479 1.34 -9.14 27.47
CA ILE A 479 1.01 -8.19 26.39
C ILE A 479 2.10 -7.11 26.31
N ARG A 480 2.55 -6.57 27.44
CA ARG A 480 3.64 -5.58 27.47
C ARG A 480 4.94 -6.10 26.84
N ILE A 481 5.29 -7.37 27.08
CA ILE A 481 6.45 -8.01 26.43
C ILE A 481 6.25 -8.07 24.90
N LYS A 482 5.06 -8.47 24.43
CA LYS A 482 4.76 -8.50 22.99
C LYS A 482 4.84 -7.12 22.34
N GLU A 483 4.33 -6.09 23.01
CA GLU A 483 4.45 -4.69 22.59
C GLU A 483 5.93 -4.29 22.47
N SER A 484 6.76 -4.57 23.49
CA SER A 484 8.20 -4.27 23.45
C SER A 484 8.92 -4.97 22.31
N ILE A 485 8.62 -6.24 22.05
CA ILE A 485 9.20 -6.99 20.93
C ILE A 485 8.74 -6.38 19.60
N ALA A 486 7.45 -6.08 19.44
CA ALA A 486 6.91 -5.47 18.23
C ALA A 486 7.53 -4.10 17.95
N ASN A 487 7.74 -3.28 18.97
CA ASN A 487 8.40 -1.98 18.85
C ASN A 487 9.88 -2.10 18.43
N LEU A 488 10.58 -3.13 18.91
CA LEU A 488 11.98 -3.38 18.53
C LEU A 488 12.11 -3.72 17.03
N ILE A 489 11.15 -4.46 16.48
CA ILE A 489 11.16 -4.88 15.07
C ILE A 489 10.32 -3.96 14.17
N SER A 490 9.72 -2.88 14.69
CA SER A 490 8.88 -1.97 13.90
C SER A 490 9.54 -1.42 12.63
N PRO A 491 10.88 -1.17 12.55
CA PRO A 491 11.50 -0.67 11.33
C PRO A 491 11.50 -1.69 10.16
N ILE A 492 11.21 -2.95 10.45
CA ILE A 492 11.13 -4.04 9.45
C ILE A 492 9.69 -4.56 9.26
N LEU A 493 8.71 -4.02 10.01
CA LEU A 493 7.30 -4.41 9.91
C LEU A 493 6.55 -3.68 8.80
#